data_AF-A0A7J5EXR6-F1
#
_entry.id   AF-A0A7J5EXR6-F1
#
_cell.length_a   1.000
_cell.length_b   1.000
_cell.length_c   1.000
_cell.angle_alpha   90.00
_cell.angle_beta   90.00
_cell.angle_gamma   90.00
#
_symmetry.space_group_name_H-M   'P 1'
#
loop_
_entity.id
_entity.type
_entity.pdbx_description
1 polymer ?
#
loop_
_entity_poly.entity_id
_entity_poly.type
_entity_poly.pdbx_seq_one_letter_code
_entity_poly.pdbx_strand_id
1 'polypeptide(L)'
;MNDLIEAIRAAVADGASAEQKSVGAQACRTILAALDTEIGKPLTVPDAPQPHPLARLDPGQALDLLIAKLSAGLPKDEQPATASSVPTIARDRGLRIAFVTPPPKVARSSRRRR
;
A
#
# COMPACT_ATOMS: atom_id res chain seq x y z
N MET A 1 -21.80 1.26 30.81
CA MET A 1 -21.12 0.80 29.58
C MET A 1 -20.34 1.94 28.93
N ASN A 2 -20.95 3.13 28.75
CA ASN A 2 -20.22 4.33 28.31
C ASN A 2 -19.04 4.67 29.22
N ASP A 3 -19.15 4.44 30.54
CA ASP A 3 -18.09 4.68 31.52
C ASP A 3 -16.83 3.84 31.25
N LEU A 4 -17.00 2.60 30.75
CA LEU A 4 -15.88 1.74 30.36
C LEU A 4 -15.17 2.28 29.11
N ILE A 5 -15.94 2.84 28.17
CA ILE A 5 -15.39 3.44 26.96
C ILE A 5 -14.65 4.74 27.28
N GLU A 6 -15.18 5.56 28.18
CA GLU A 6 -14.51 6.79 28.64
C GLU A 6 -13.20 6.48 29.37
N ALA A 7 -13.18 5.46 30.23
CA ALA A 7 -11.96 4.97 30.87
C ALA A 7 -10.90 4.54 29.84
N ILE A 8 -11.29 3.83 28.78
CA ILE A 8 -10.38 3.43 27.70
C ILE A 8 -9.87 4.65 26.94
N ARG A 9 -10.72 5.63 26.64
CA ARG A 9 -10.29 6.87 25.96
C ARG A 9 -9.27 7.64 26.80
N ALA A 10 -9.53 7.78 28.10
CA ALA A 10 -8.60 8.43 29.03
C ALA A 10 -7.26 7.68 29.11
N ALA A 11 -7.27 6.35 29.03
CA ALA A 11 -6.06 5.52 29.06
C ALA A 11 -5.20 5.61 27.78
N VAL A 12 -5.81 5.91 26.63
CA VAL A 12 -5.13 6.00 25.32
C VAL A 12 -4.73 7.44 24.97
N ALA A 13 -5.21 8.43 25.72
CA ALA A 13 -4.83 9.83 25.52
C ALA A 13 -3.31 10.06 25.72
N ASP A 14 -2.77 11.03 24.99
CA ASP A 14 -1.38 11.44 25.14
C ASP A 14 -1.11 11.93 26.57
N GLY A 15 -0.07 11.38 27.20
CA GLY A 15 0.27 11.69 28.59
C GLY A 15 -0.58 10.96 29.65
N ALA A 16 -1.35 9.94 29.27
CA ALA A 16 -2.12 9.14 30.23
C ALA A 16 -1.24 8.62 31.39
N SER A 17 -1.71 8.85 32.62
CA SER A 17 -1.03 8.42 33.84
C SER A 17 -1.03 6.89 33.98
N ALA A 18 -0.14 6.36 34.83
CA ALA A 18 -0.10 4.91 35.10
C ALA A 18 -1.42 4.39 35.66
N GLU A 19 -2.12 5.21 36.45
CA GLU A 19 -3.43 4.89 37.02
C GLU A 19 -4.54 4.89 35.95
N GLN A 20 -4.53 5.84 35.02
CA GLN A 20 -5.47 5.83 33.90
C GLN A 20 -5.28 4.60 33.01
N LYS A 21 -4.03 4.17 32.80
CA LYS A 21 -3.72 2.95 32.05
C LYS A 21 -4.20 1.68 32.75
N SER A 22 -4.08 1.59 34.08
CA SER A 22 -4.57 0.41 34.82
C SER A 22 -6.09 0.32 34.79
N VAL A 23 -6.78 1.45 34.96
CA VAL A 23 -8.25 1.53 34.87
C VAL A 23 -8.73 1.19 33.46
N GLY A 24 -8.09 1.72 32.42
CA GLY A 24 -8.41 1.36 31.03
C GLY A 24 -8.18 -0.12 30.71
N ALA A 25 -7.09 -0.71 31.21
CA ALA A 25 -6.81 -2.14 31.04
C ALA A 25 -7.87 -3.01 31.73
N GLN A 26 -8.35 -2.61 32.90
CA GLN A 26 -9.45 -3.28 33.60
C GLN A 26 -10.76 -3.18 32.79
N ALA A 27 -11.07 -2.01 32.25
CA ALA A 27 -12.23 -1.82 31.39
C ALA A 27 -12.20 -2.71 30.13
N CYS A 28 -11.03 -2.84 29.48
CA CYS A 28 -10.84 -3.78 28.37
C CYS A 28 -11.14 -5.23 28.78
N ARG A 29 -10.62 -5.68 29.93
CA ARG A 29 -10.89 -7.04 30.43
C ARG A 29 -12.37 -7.28 30.71
N THR A 30 -13.07 -6.29 31.29
CA THR A 30 -14.51 -6.38 31.53
C THR A 30 -15.30 -6.52 30.23
N ILE A 31 -14.93 -5.78 29.18
CA ILE A 31 -15.57 -5.89 27.86
C ILE A 31 -15.29 -7.26 27.23
N LEU A 32 -14.05 -7.74 27.27
CA LEU A 32 -13.69 -9.06 26.74
C LEU A 32 -14.43 -10.19 27.47
N ALA A 33 -14.57 -10.09 28.79
CA ALA A 33 -15.35 -11.04 29.58
C ALA A 33 -16.84 -11.01 29.22
N ALA A 34 -17.42 -9.82 29.03
CA ALA A 34 -18.83 -9.68 28.61
C ALA A 34 -19.09 -10.22 27.19
N LEU A 35 -18.07 -10.21 26.34
CA LEU A 35 -18.11 -10.75 24.98
C LEU A 35 -17.75 -12.25 24.91
N ASP A 36 -17.47 -12.88 26.06
CA ASP A 36 -17.07 -14.29 26.20
C ASP A 36 -15.93 -14.68 25.24
N THR A 37 -14.94 -13.79 25.13
CA THR A 37 -13.87 -13.92 24.14
C THR A 37 -12.74 -14.80 24.66
N GLU A 38 -12.41 -15.86 23.93
CA GLU A 38 -11.29 -16.75 24.25
C GLU A 38 -9.98 -16.23 23.62
N ILE A 39 -8.87 -16.38 24.35
CA ILE A 39 -7.53 -16.05 23.82
C ILE A 39 -7.25 -16.93 22.59
N GLY A 40 -6.90 -16.29 21.47
CA GLY A 40 -6.61 -16.97 20.22
C GLY A 40 -7.83 -17.19 19.31
N LYS A 41 -9.03 -16.85 19.77
CA LYS A 41 -10.24 -16.90 18.94
C LYS A 41 -10.48 -15.55 18.27
N PRO A 42 -10.61 -15.50 16.93
CA PRO A 42 -10.84 -14.25 16.23
C PRO A 42 -12.21 -13.69 16.60
N LEU A 43 -12.23 -12.41 16.97
CA LEU A 43 -13.47 -11.67 17.20
C LEU A 43 -14.20 -11.54 15.86
N THR A 44 -15.30 -12.26 15.73
CA THR A 44 -16.19 -12.14 14.57
C THR A 44 -17.15 -11.00 14.85
N VAL A 45 -16.83 -9.83 14.29
CA VAL A 45 -17.74 -8.68 14.33
C VAL A 45 -18.79 -8.90 13.24
N PRO A 46 -20.09 -8.97 13.58
CA PRO A 46 -21.15 -9.05 12.59
C PRO A 46 -21.03 -7.85 11.64
N ASP A 47 -21.07 -8.10 10.34
CA ASP A 47 -21.01 -7.07 9.28
C ASP A 47 -19.66 -6.33 9.11
N ALA A 48 -18.58 -6.85 9.69
CA ALA A 48 -17.25 -6.31 9.37
C ALA A 48 -16.87 -6.63 7.92
N PRO A 49 -16.35 -5.65 7.15
CA PRO A 49 -15.88 -5.89 5.80
C PRO A 49 -14.75 -6.92 5.85
N GLN A 50 -14.95 -8.05 5.16
CA GLN A 50 -13.95 -9.09 5.01
C GLN A 50 -12.65 -8.46 4.52
N PRO A 51 -11.51 -8.67 5.20
CA PRO A 51 -10.25 -8.09 4.76
C PRO A 51 -9.94 -8.57 3.34
N HIS A 52 -9.84 -7.63 2.41
CA HIS A 52 -9.59 -7.94 1.00
C HIS A 52 -8.28 -8.75 0.91
N PRO A 53 -8.20 -9.83 0.12
CA PRO A 53 -7.01 -10.68 0.04
C PRO A 53 -5.75 -9.91 -0.40
N LEU A 54 -5.93 -8.80 -1.12
CA LEU A 54 -4.84 -7.91 -1.53
C LEU A 54 -4.39 -6.92 -0.44
N ALA A 55 -5.11 -6.82 0.69
CA ALA A 55 -4.77 -5.89 1.78
C ALA A 55 -3.44 -6.22 2.48
N ARG A 56 -2.90 -7.43 2.24
CA ARG A 56 -1.61 -7.88 2.77
C ARG A 56 -0.45 -7.76 1.76
N LEU A 57 -0.74 -7.29 0.55
CA LEU A 57 0.25 -7.18 -0.52
C LEU A 57 0.68 -5.72 -0.67
N ASP A 58 1.94 -5.53 -1.08
CA ASP A 58 2.39 -4.23 -1.56
C ASP A 58 1.56 -3.83 -2.80
N PRO A 59 1.20 -2.54 -2.96
CA PRO A 59 0.39 -2.09 -4.10
C PRO A 59 0.96 -2.48 -5.46
N GLY A 60 2.29 -2.50 -5.62
CA GLY A 60 2.93 -2.94 -6.87
C GLY A 60 2.67 -4.42 -7.15
N GLN A 61 2.83 -5.28 -6.14
CA GLN A 61 2.57 -6.71 -6.25
C GLN A 61 1.09 -7.02 -6.52
N ALA A 62 0.19 -6.24 -5.92
CA ALA A 62 -1.25 -6.37 -6.17
C ALA A 62 -1.58 -6.05 -7.65
N LEU A 63 -0.95 -5.03 -8.23
CA LEU A 63 -1.11 -4.68 -9.64
C LEU A 63 -0.56 -5.77 -10.56
N ASP A 64 0.63 -6.31 -10.26
CA ASP A 64 1.24 -7.39 -11.06
C ASP A 64 0.35 -8.64 -11.11
N LEU A 65 -0.27 -9.01 -9.99
CA LEU A 65 -1.22 -10.14 -9.95
C LEU A 65 -2.49 -9.87 -10.76
N LEU A 66 -3.00 -8.64 -10.74
CA LEU A 66 -4.15 -8.26 -11.56
C LEU A 66 -3.80 -8.30 -13.05
N ILE A 67 -2.64 -7.78 -13.43
CA ILE A 67 -2.12 -7.86 -14.80
C ILE A 67 -1.98 -9.31 -15.23
N ALA A 68 -1.36 -10.17 -14.40
CA ALA A 68 -1.20 -11.59 -14.71
C ALA A 68 -2.55 -12.30 -14.91
N LYS A 69 -3.55 -12.03 -14.04
CA LYS A 69 -4.90 -12.60 -14.18
C LYS A 69 -5.60 -12.14 -15.46
N LEU A 70 -5.47 -10.86 -15.82
CA LEU A 70 -6.06 -10.33 -17.06
C LEU A 70 -5.38 -10.91 -18.30
N SER A 71 -4.05 -10.99 -18.29
CA SER A 71 -3.27 -11.61 -19.37
C SER A 71 -3.58 -13.10 -19.56
N ALA A 72 -3.86 -13.82 -18.47
CA ALA A 72 -4.24 -15.23 -18.52
C ALA A 72 -5.67 -15.47 -19.04
N GLY A 73 -6.55 -14.47 -18.92
CA GLY A 73 -7.93 -14.52 -19.41
C GLY A 73 -8.11 -14.10 -20.87
N LEU A 74 -7.06 -13.54 -21.49
CA LEU A 74 -7.08 -13.16 -22.91
C LEU A 74 -6.81 -14.38 -23.80
N PRO A 75 -7.54 -14.55 -24.91
CA PRO A 75 -7.25 -15.59 -25.88
C PRO A 75 -5.85 -15.37 -26.45
N LYS A 76 -5.04 -16.45 -26.48
CA LYS A 76 -3.75 -16.45 -27.16
C LYS A 76 -3.99 -16.51 -28.67
N ASP A 77 -4.10 -15.36 -29.32
CA ASP A 77 -3.92 -15.31 -30.77
C ASP A 77 -2.45 -15.62 -31.08
N GLU A 78 -2.16 -16.84 -31.53
CA GLU A 78 -0.85 -17.21 -32.09
C GLU A 78 -0.68 -16.61 -33.50
N GLN A 79 0.19 -15.59 -33.58
CA GLN A 79 1.31 -15.35 -34.52
C GLN A 79 1.32 -15.99 -35.94
N PRO A 80 1.92 -15.31 -36.96
CA PRO A 80 3.29 -15.72 -37.28
C PRO A 80 4.25 -14.59 -37.71
N ALA A 81 5.55 -14.89 -37.61
CA ALA A 81 6.68 -14.08 -38.04
C ALA A 81 6.72 -13.87 -39.56
N THR A 82 7.14 -12.67 -40.02
CA THR A 82 8.04 -12.43 -41.16
C THR A 82 8.23 -10.91 -41.38
N ALA A 83 9.48 -10.45 -41.28
CA ALA A 83 10.16 -9.53 -42.20
C ALA A 83 11.25 -8.72 -41.47
N SER A 84 12.49 -9.06 -41.80
CA SER A 84 13.65 -8.20 -41.60
C SER A 84 13.47 -6.83 -42.26
N SER A 85 13.98 -5.81 -41.58
CA SER A 85 14.67 -4.61 -42.11
C SER A 85 14.04 -3.85 -43.28
N VAL A 86 13.51 -2.64 -43.03
CA VAL A 86 13.95 -1.35 -43.63
C VAL A 86 13.43 -0.19 -42.72
N PRO A 87 14.26 0.79 -42.31
CA PRO A 87 13.77 2.01 -41.68
C PRO A 87 13.36 3.01 -42.76
N THR A 88 12.06 3.16 -43.02
CA THR A 88 11.56 4.27 -43.84
C THR A 88 11.08 5.38 -42.93
N ILE A 89 11.87 6.45 -42.92
CA ILE A 89 11.58 7.76 -42.35
C ILE A 89 10.31 8.30 -43.00
N ALA A 90 9.18 8.23 -42.31
CA ALA A 90 7.99 9.01 -42.62
C ALA A 90 7.90 10.16 -41.61
N ARG A 91 8.45 11.32 -42.00
CA ARG A 91 8.15 12.60 -41.35
C ARG A 91 6.74 13.02 -41.78
N ASP A 92 5.77 13.01 -40.86
CA ASP A 92 4.81 14.11 -40.73
C ASP A 92 3.97 13.95 -39.44
N ARG A 93 4.23 14.85 -38.48
CA ARG A 93 3.30 15.84 -37.93
C ARG A 93 2.35 15.33 -36.84
N GLY A 94 2.81 15.50 -35.59
CA GLY A 94 1.93 15.50 -34.43
C GLY A 94 2.72 15.52 -33.12
N LEU A 95 2.74 16.68 -32.45
CA LEU A 95 3.10 16.91 -31.04
C LEU A 95 4.55 16.53 -30.62
N ARG A 96 5.49 17.39 -30.99
CA ARG A 96 6.79 17.52 -30.30
C ARG A 96 6.52 18.14 -28.92
N ILE A 97 6.40 17.32 -27.88
CA ILE A 97 6.54 17.82 -26.51
C ILE A 97 7.98 18.28 -26.37
N ALA A 98 8.19 19.55 -26.03
CA ALA A 98 9.50 20.09 -25.72
C ALA A 98 10.06 19.32 -24.52
N PHE A 99 11.03 18.43 -24.77
CA PHE A 99 11.86 17.91 -23.69
C PHE A 99 12.54 19.10 -23.02
N VAL A 100 12.18 19.36 -21.76
CA VAL A 100 12.96 20.22 -20.88
C VAL A 100 14.31 19.54 -20.73
N THR A 101 15.29 20.05 -21.47
CA THR A 101 16.70 19.66 -21.37
C THR A 101 17.19 20.05 -19.96
N PRO A 102 17.54 19.11 -19.07
CA PRO A 102 18.21 19.49 -17.83
C PRO A 102 19.60 20.06 -18.17
N PRO A 103 20.04 21.14 -17.49
CA PRO A 103 21.35 21.74 -17.75
C PRO A 103 22.47 20.73 -17.49
N PRO A 104 23.56 20.75 -18.28
CA PRO A 104 24.70 19.87 -18.05
C PRO A 104 25.34 20.18 -16.69
N LYS A 105 25.49 19.16 -15.84
CA LYS A 105 26.25 19.25 -14.59
C LYS A 105 27.69 19.63 -14.92
N VAL A 106 28.07 20.85 -14.57
CA VAL A 106 29.44 21.33 -14.70
C VAL A 106 30.35 20.43 -13.86
N ALA A 107 31.23 19.68 -14.52
CA ALA A 107 32.25 18.88 -13.86
C ALA A 107 33.21 19.83 -13.13
N ARG A 108 33.03 19.95 -11.82
CA ARG A 108 33.91 20.71 -10.93
C ARG A 108 35.22 19.94 -10.81
N SER A 109 36.18 20.29 -11.66
CA SER A 109 37.56 19.81 -11.59
C SER A 109 38.16 20.20 -10.24
N SER A 110 38.20 19.25 -9.32
CA SER A 110 38.98 19.35 -8.08
C SER A 110 40.45 19.13 -8.43
N ARG A 111 41.12 20.17 -8.95
CA ARG A 111 42.58 20.18 -9.00
C ARG A 111 43.10 20.53 -7.61
N ARG A 112 43.23 19.48 -6.79
CA ARG A 112 43.85 19.53 -5.46
C ARG A 112 45.34 19.18 -5.62
N ARG A 113 46.19 20.00 -5.00
CA ARG A 113 47.60 19.72 -4.60
C ARG A 113 48.61 19.76 -5.76
N ARG A 114 49.85 20.19 -5.57
CA ARG A 114 50.64 20.51 -4.38
C ARG A 114 51.81 21.38 -4.82
#